data_AF-A0AAW6KE04-F1
#
_entry.id   AF-A0AAW6KE04-F1
#
_cell.length_a   1.000
_cell.length_b   1.000
_cell.length_c   1.000
_cell.angle_alpha   90.00
_cell.angle_beta   90.00
_cell.angle_gamma   90.00
#
_symmetry.space_group_name_H-M   'P 1'
#
loop_
_entity.id
_entity.type
_entity.pdbx_description
1 polymer ?
#
loop_
_entity_poly.entity_id
_entity_poly.type
_entity_poly.pdbx_seq_one_letter_code
_entity_poly.pdbx_strand_id
1 'polypeptide(L)' 'MKYAVFSDYCDAGQAIYDNYEDALADYAERIMNESRNGVDAYICEVIDEYKAKRRR' A
#
# COMPACT_ATOMS: atom_id res chain seq x y z
N MET A 1 -13.33 2.43 -6.99
CA MET A 1 -12.72 1.16 -6.53
C MET A 1 -11.41 1.54 -5.88
N LYS A 2 -11.12 1.03 -4.68
CA LYS A 2 -9.92 1.44 -3.94
C LYS A 2 -8.84 0.37 -4.06
N TYR A 3 -7.60 0.79 -3.90
CA TYR A 3 -6.44 -0.09 -3.97
C TYR A 3 -5.56 0.13 -2.75
N ALA A 4 -5.02 -0.96 -2.21
CA ALA A 4 -4.08 -0.94 -1.09
C ALA A 4 -2.69 -1.31 -1.60
N VAL A 5 -1.68 -0.57 -1.16
CA VAL A 5 -0.26 -0.91 -1.37
C VAL A 5 0.41 -1.02 -0.01
N PHE A 6 1.03 -2.15 0.24
CA PHE A 6 1.78 -2.39 1.46
C PHE A 6 2.99 -3.26 1.17
N SER A 7 3.88 -3.33 2.14
CA SER A 7 5.09 -4.13 2.08
C SER A 7 5.26 -4.90 3.38
N ASP A 8 5.92 -6.05 3.32
CA ASP A 8 6.11 -6.94 4.48
C ASP A 8 7.07 -6.39 5.55
N TYR A 9 7.74 -5.28 5.25
CA TYR A 9 8.59 -4.56 6.20
C TYR A 9 7.78 -3.77 7.23
N CYS A 10 8.01 -4.04 8.52
CA CYS A 10 7.20 -3.57 9.67
C CYS A 10 6.88 -2.07 9.70
N ASP A 11 7.76 -1.21 9.16
CA ASP A 11 7.60 0.25 9.21
C ASP A 11 7.24 0.88 7.85
N ALA A 12 7.18 0.09 6.78
CA ALA A 12 7.02 0.63 5.42
C ALA A 12 5.58 1.06 5.09
N GLY A 13 4.64 0.79 5.99
CA GLY A 13 3.29 1.36 5.98
C GLY A 13 2.36 0.80 4.92
N GLN A 14 1.07 0.95 5.19
CA GLN A 14 0.00 0.73 4.22
C GLN A 14 -0.43 2.07 3.62
N ALA A 15 -0.64 2.10 2.31
CA ALA A 15 -1.23 3.23 1.60
C ALA A 15 -2.53 2.76 0.91
N ILE A 16 -3.54 3.64 0.89
CA ILE A 16 -4.82 3.40 0.22
C ILE A 16 -5.00 4.47 -0.84
N TYR A 17 -5.37 4.05 -2.06
CA TYR A 17 -5.56 4.89 -3.23
C TYR A 17 -6.96 4.73 -3.80
N ASP A 18 -7.51 5.81 -4.38
CA ASP A 18 -8.83 5.81 -5.00
C ASP A 18 -8.83 5.37 -6.48
N ASN A 19 -7.65 5.20 -7.08
CA ASN A 19 -7.47 4.72 -8.45
C ASN A 19 -6.25 3.78 -8.57
N TYR A 20 -6.23 3.01 -9.65
CA TYR A 20 -5.22 2.00 -9.90
C TYR A 20 -3.87 2.60 -10.32
N GLU A 21 -3.87 3.69 -11.08
CA GLU A 21 -2.66 4.30 -11.62
C GLU A 21 -1.74 4.81 -10.50
N ASP A 22 -2.32 5.49 -9.51
CA ASP A 22 -1.59 5.98 -8.33
C ASP A 22 -1.06 4.83 -7.47
N ALA A 23 -1.85 3.77 -7.29
CA ALA A 23 -1.43 2.58 -6.56
C ALA A 23 -0.29 1.84 -7.28
N LEU A 24 -0.36 1.75 -8.61
CA LEU A 24 0.66 1.13 -9.43
C LEU A 24 1.97 1.93 -9.39
N ALA A 25 1.89 3.26 -9.37
CA ALA A 25 3.05 4.13 -9.24
C ALA A 25 3.78 3.93 -7.90
N ASP A 26 3.04 3.88 -6.78
CA ASP A 26 3.63 3.59 -5.45
C ASP A 26 4.24 2.18 -5.41
N TYR A 27 3.51 1.18 -5.90
CA TYR A 27 4.03 -0.19 -5.98
C TYR A 27 5.35 -0.26 -6.77
N ALA A 28 5.40 0.39 -7.94
CA ALA A 28 6.60 0.45 -8.77
C ALA A 28 7.78 1.12 -8.04
N GLU A 29 7.54 2.22 -7.33
CA GLU A 29 8.57 2.87 -6.51
C GLU A 29 9.11 1.93 -5.43
N ARG A 30 8.23 1.20 -4.75
CA ARG A 30 8.61 0.28 -3.66
C ARG A 30 9.48 -0.87 -4.14
N ILE A 31 9.21 -1.45 -5.31
CA ILE A 31 10.00 -2.56 -5.87
C ILE A 31 11.29 -2.12 -6.56
N MET A 32 11.38 -0.85 -7.00
CA MET A 32 12.59 -0.31 -7.64
C MET A 32 13.58 0.30 -6.63
N ASN A 33 13.15 0.53 -5.39
CA ASN A 33 14.00 1.14 -4.38
C ASN A 33 14.99 0.11 -3.81
N GLU A 34 16.23 0.16 -4.29
CA GLU A 34 17.31 -0.76 -3.89
C GLU A 34 17.60 -0.75 -2.37
N SER A 35 17.25 0.33 -1.65
CA SER A 35 17.37 0.39 -0.18
C SER A 35 16.33 -0.48 0.54
N ARG A 36 15.33 -0.99 -0.19
CA ARG A 36 14.33 -1.97 0.25
C ARG A 36 14.60 -3.36 -0.34
N ASN A 37 15.80 -3.62 -0.87
CA ASN A 37 16.19 -4.95 -1.34
C ASN A 37 15.97 -5.99 -0.22
N GLY A 38 15.05 -6.93 -0.44
CA GLY A 38 14.65 -7.95 0.53
C GLY A 38 13.27 -7.75 1.17
N VAL A 39 12.49 -6.77 0.70
CA VAL A 39 11.12 -6.48 1.15
C VAL A 39 10.13 -6.77 0.03
N ASP A 40 9.17 -7.65 0.28
CA ASP A 40 8.07 -7.89 -0.65
C ASP A 40 7.09 -6.70 -0.63
N ALA A 41 6.54 -6.37 -1.79
CA ALA A 41 5.49 -5.37 -1.95
C ALA A 41 4.26 -6.02 -2.60
N TYR A 42 3.07 -5.50 -2.27
CA TYR A 42 1.81 -5.99 -2.77
C TYR A 42 0.91 -4.83 -3.19
N ILE A 43 0.19 -5.03 -4.30
CA ILE A 43 -0.93 -4.19 -4.73
C ILE A 43 -2.20 -5.04 -4.68
N CYS A 44 -3.24 -4.54 -4.02
CA CYS A 44 -4.49 -5.29 -3.80
C CYS A 44 -5.71 -4.41 -4.06
N GLU A 45 -6.78 -4.99 -4.58
CA GLU A 45 -8.10 -4.35 -4.60
C GLU A 45 -8.73 -4.38 -3.20
N VAL A 46 -9.27 -3.24 -2.78
CA VAL A 46 -10.00 -3.12 -1.51
C VAL A 46 -11.46 -3.51 -1.74
N ILE A 47 -11.84 -4.64 -1.16
CA ILE A 47 -13.21 -5.19 -1.26
C ILE A 47 -14.14 -4.48 -0.26
N ASP A 48 -13.66 -4.20 0.96
CA ASP A 48 -14.39 -3.49 2.01
C ASP A 48 -13.41 -2.77 2.94
N GLU A 49 -13.83 -1.67 3.59
CA GLU A 49 -13.00 -0.90 4.52
C GLU A 49 -13.73 -0.62 5.85
N TYR A 50 -13.08 -0.94 6.97
CA TYR A 50 -13.55 -0.54 8.30
C TYR A 50 -12.83 0.73 8.77
N LYS A 51 -13.58 1.82 8.95
CA LYS A 51 -13.07 3.05 9.56
C LYS A 51 -13.22 2.99 11.07
N ALA A 52 -12.10 2.83 11.77
CA ALA A 52 -12.06 2.88 13.23
C ALA A 52 -12.66 4.20 13.74
N LYS A 53 -13.52 4.13 14.75
CA LYS A 53 -14.06 5.33 15.40
C LYS A 53 -12.92 6.05 16.11
N ARG A 54 -12.67 7.32 15.74
CA ARG A 54 -11.74 8.19 16.47
C ARG A 54 -12.12 8.15 17.96
N ARG A 55 -11.21 7.66 18.81
CA ARG A 55 -11.35 7.83 20.26
C ARG A 55 -11.30 9.34 20.52
N ARG A 56 -12.42 9.87 21.01
CA ARG A 56 -12.58 11.27 21.39
C ARG A 56 -11.89 11.54 22.71
#